data_AF-A0A976CTK7-F1
#
_entry.id   AF-A0A976CTK7-F1
#
_cell.length_a   1.000
_cell.length_b   1.000
_cell.length_c   1.000
_cell.angle_alpha   90.00
_cell.angle_beta   90.00
_cell.angle_gamma   90.00
#
_symmetry.space_group_name_H-M   'P 1'
#
loop_
_entity.id
_entity.type
_entity.pdbx_description
1 polymer ?
#
loop_
_entity_poly.entity_id
_entity_poly.type
_entity_poly.pdbx_seq_one_letter_code
_entity_poly.pdbx_strand_id
1 'polypeptide(L)'
;MNSLEHLARCFSQSNHARKESTRDFIIDYEKFLRSCGLHDGDAREVAERELAVASAGSGGLLRIDRHRRSGLPEKIRLAREGGEAWLFAQINAAPPTEQRAQLQQFFLEVSDHAVPARFQDVWSAWARQLAEQALLGGSVQPFRRDDAVGNRQLEQALRGVLHWNTPALIRYASAAICGDSKQLQRLEPRLLTALAAITGEESLDAFGIMPKPRLVTFHGPLRWEWHGQWCDFSALHGPVSLAETNLSPHMQLTSSARVVLSVENEDTFHELAASNPGVLLVQTSYAGAAVRKFLRLLPQDLRFYHFGDRDAAGADILRDLREKSAIGTRYPVVDGRRGNGNRTTSPASVR
;
A
#
# COMPACT_ATOMS: atom_id res chain seq x y z
N MET A 1 -1.33 2.83 31.67
CA MET A 1 -1.72 1.44 31.37
C MET A 1 -1.42 0.65 32.62
N ASN A 2 -2.42 0.01 33.24
CA ASN A 2 -2.22 -0.72 34.49
C ASN A 2 -1.59 -2.11 34.24
N SER A 3 -1.12 -2.78 35.28
CA SER A 3 -0.46 -4.09 35.16
C SER A 3 -1.35 -5.17 34.53
N LEU A 4 -2.68 -5.11 34.74
CA LEU A 4 -3.63 -6.06 34.15
C LEU A 4 -3.84 -5.83 32.65
N GLU A 5 -3.85 -4.58 32.17
CA GLU A 5 -3.87 -4.25 30.74
C GLU A 5 -2.61 -4.77 30.04
N HIS A 6 -1.45 -4.62 30.69
CA HIS A 6 -0.20 -5.20 30.21
C HIS A 6 -0.25 -6.73 30.15
N LEU A 7 -0.80 -7.39 31.19
CA LEU A 7 -0.96 -8.84 31.24
C LEU A 7 -1.92 -9.33 30.15
N ALA A 8 -3.05 -8.65 29.95
CA ALA A 8 -4.01 -8.94 28.89
C ALA A 8 -3.38 -8.80 27.50
N ARG A 9 -2.55 -7.77 27.27
CA ARG A 9 -1.79 -7.62 26.03
C ARG A 9 -0.82 -8.79 25.80
N CYS A 10 -0.07 -9.19 26.83
CA CYS A 10 0.81 -10.35 26.76
C CYS A 10 0.03 -11.64 26.47
N PHE A 11 -1.13 -11.82 27.11
CA PHE A 11 -2.02 -12.95 26.85
C PHE A 11 -2.49 -12.96 25.39
N SER A 12 -3.04 -11.85 24.88
CA SER A 12 -3.54 -11.69 23.50
C SER A 12 -2.50 -12.00 22.42
N GLN A 13 -1.22 -11.71 22.69
CA GLN A 13 -0.13 -11.98 21.76
C GLN A 13 0.37 -13.44 21.82
N SER A 14 0.02 -14.17 22.88
CA SER A 14 0.47 -15.54 23.10
C SER A 14 -0.28 -16.56 22.25
N ASN A 15 0.29 -17.76 22.14
CA ASN A 15 -0.41 -18.89 21.52
C ASN A 15 -1.68 -19.31 22.28
N HIS A 16 -1.83 -18.97 23.57
CA HIS A 16 -3.03 -19.27 24.36
C HIS A 16 -4.23 -18.43 23.93
N ALA A 17 -4.01 -17.17 23.54
CA ALA A 17 -5.08 -16.34 22.99
C ALA A 17 -5.33 -16.63 21.51
N ARG A 18 -4.34 -17.18 20.79
CA ARG A 18 -4.55 -17.57 19.39
C ARG A 18 -5.38 -18.83 19.30
N LYS A 19 -5.01 -19.89 20.03
CA LYS A 19 -5.66 -21.20 19.95
C LYS A 19 -6.16 -21.61 21.33
N GLU A 20 -7.20 -22.43 21.37
CA GLU A 20 -7.65 -23.04 22.61
C GLU A 20 -6.50 -23.85 23.25
N SER A 21 -6.07 -23.45 24.45
CA SER A 21 -4.96 -24.10 25.17
C SER A 21 -5.50 -25.08 26.20
N THR A 22 -4.85 -26.24 26.31
CA THR A 22 -5.15 -27.22 27.35
C THR A 22 -4.43 -26.93 28.67
N ARG A 23 -3.66 -25.84 28.76
CA ARG A 23 -2.82 -25.50 29.91
C ARG A 23 -3.04 -24.06 30.36
N ASP A 24 -2.72 -23.80 31.63
CA ASP A 24 -2.65 -22.45 32.17
C ASP A 24 -1.66 -21.59 31.37
N PHE A 25 -1.99 -20.31 31.21
CA PHE A 25 -1.05 -19.33 30.69
C PHE A 25 -0.06 -18.94 31.79
N ILE A 26 1.22 -19.08 31.51
CA ILE A 26 2.30 -18.82 32.47
C ILE A 26 3.31 -17.88 31.84
N ILE A 27 3.66 -16.81 32.54
CA ILE A 27 4.72 -15.88 32.17
C ILE A 27 5.67 -15.65 33.34
N ASP A 28 6.95 -15.53 33.05
CA ASP A 28 7.97 -15.18 34.04
C ASP A 28 7.72 -13.76 34.58
N TYR A 29 7.78 -13.60 35.91
CA TYR A 29 7.37 -12.39 36.60
C TYR A 29 8.28 -11.21 36.27
N GLU A 30 9.60 -11.40 36.33
CA GLU A 30 10.58 -10.35 36.03
C GLU A 30 10.58 -9.99 34.54
N LYS A 31 10.47 -11.00 33.68
CA LYS A 31 10.36 -10.78 32.23
C LYS A 31 9.11 -9.98 31.88
N PHE A 32 7.98 -10.28 32.52
CA PHE A 32 6.74 -9.53 32.36
C PHE A 32 6.95 -8.06 32.72
N LEU A 33 7.43 -7.76 33.93
CA LEU A 33 7.66 -6.39 34.40
C LEU A 33 8.59 -5.62 33.46
N ARG A 34 9.72 -6.21 33.04
CA ARG A 34 10.65 -5.56 32.10
C ARG A 34 10.02 -5.28 30.74
N SER A 35 9.30 -6.25 30.17
CA SER A 35 8.66 -6.09 28.85
C SER A 35 7.56 -5.02 28.81
N CYS A 36 7.06 -4.65 29.99
CA CYS A 36 6.04 -3.62 30.16
C CYS A 36 6.60 -2.27 30.63
N GLY A 37 7.91 -2.18 30.90
CA GLY A 37 8.51 -0.98 31.47
C GLY A 37 8.15 -0.74 32.93
N LEU A 38 7.82 -1.80 33.69
CA LEU A 38 7.35 -1.77 35.09
C LEU A 38 8.38 -2.37 36.06
N HIS A 39 9.67 -2.22 35.78
CA HIS A 39 10.73 -2.99 36.44
C HIS A 39 11.57 -2.19 37.44
N ASP A 40 11.34 -0.89 37.58
CA ASP A 40 12.05 0.02 38.46
C ASP A 40 11.13 1.06 39.13
N GLY A 41 11.62 1.62 40.25
CA GLY A 41 10.99 2.70 41.00
C GLY A 41 9.53 2.46 41.39
N ASP A 42 8.77 3.56 41.44
CA ASP A 42 7.36 3.58 41.84
C ASP A 42 6.47 2.74 40.91
N ALA A 43 6.81 2.67 39.62
CA ALA A 43 6.05 1.90 38.64
C ALA A 43 6.05 0.40 38.95
N ARG A 44 7.19 -0.12 39.42
CA ARG A 44 7.29 -1.51 39.90
C ARG A 44 6.42 -1.72 41.13
N GLU A 45 6.53 -0.87 42.15
CA GLU A 45 5.76 -1.03 43.40
C GLU A 45 4.25 -1.01 43.15
N VAL A 46 3.77 -0.13 42.26
CA VAL A 46 2.37 -0.07 41.85
C VAL A 46 1.96 -1.35 41.14
N ALA A 47 2.75 -1.82 40.16
CA ALA A 47 2.46 -3.05 39.42
C ALA A 47 2.42 -4.28 40.34
N GLU A 48 3.36 -4.42 41.27
CA GLU A 48 3.39 -5.52 42.23
C GLU A 48 2.17 -5.49 43.16
N ARG A 49 1.75 -4.29 43.61
CA ARG A 49 0.55 -4.12 44.43
C ARG A 49 -0.72 -4.49 43.66
N GLU A 50 -0.87 -4.01 42.44
CA GLU A 50 -2.01 -4.32 41.58
C GLU A 50 -2.11 -5.82 41.31
N LEU A 51 -1.01 -6.47 40.94
CA LEU A 51 -0.96 -7.92 40.71
C LEU A 51 -1.29 -8.71 41.98
N ALA A 52 -0.83 -8.27 43.15
CA ALA A 52 -1.13 -8.92 44.43
C ALA A 52 -2.63 -8.80 44.78
N VAL A 53 -3.21 -7.61 44.64
CA VAL A 53 -4.65 -7.37 44.85
C VAL A 53 -5.48 -8.21 43.88
N ALA A 54 -5.10 -8.19 42.60
CA ALA A 54 -5.79 -8.95 41.56
C ALA A 54 -5.70 -10.46 41.81
N SER A 55 -4.52 -10.97 42.22
CA SER A 55 -4.36 -12.39 42.55
C SER A 55 -5.24 -12.81 43.73
N ALA A 56 -5.27 -12.01 44.80
CA ALA A 56 -6.10 -12.27 45.97
C ALA A 56 -7.62 -12.20 45.67
N GLY A 57 -8.04 -11.25 44.82
CA GLY A 57 -9.45 -11.07 44.44
C GLY A 57 -9.95 -12.01 43.34
N SER A 58 -9.06 -12.74 42.66
CA SER A 58 -9.41 -13.56 41.49
C SER A 58 -10.11 -14.89 41.79
N GLY A 59 -10.23 -15.29 43.07
CA GLY A 59 -10.72 -16.63 43.44
C GLY A 59 -9.80 -17.76 42.94
N GLY A 60 -8.52 -17.46 42.68
CA GLY A 60 -7.54 -18.42 42.18
C GLY A 60 -7.41 -18.50 40.66
N LEU A 61 -8.11 -17.64 39.91
CA LEU A 61 -8.00 -17.51 38.45
C LEU A 61 -6.69 -16.81 38.03
N LEU A 62 -6.12 -15.96 38.88
CA LEU A 62 -4.80 -15.36 38.73
C LEU A 62 -3.95 -15.70 39.96
N ARG A 63 -2.79 -16.32 39.74
CA ARG A 63 -1.85 -16.73 40.79
C ARG A 63 -0.46 -16.20 40.52
N ILE A 64 0.21 -15.78 41.59
CA ILE A 64 1.63 -15.45 41.57
C ILE A 64 2.37 -16.63 42.21
N ASP A 65 3.00 -17.46 41.39
CA ASP A 65 3.83 -18.56 41.85
C ASP A 65 5.12 -17.96 42.46
N ARG A 66 5.44 -18.35 43.70
CA ARG A 66 6.59 -17.83 44.46
C ARG A 66 7.65 -18.91 44.68
N HIS A 67 8.91 -18.51 44.66
CA HIS A 67 10.03 -19.41 44.93
C HIS A 67 9.95 -19.96 46.37
N ARG A 68 10.08 -21.28 46.53
CA ARG A 68 9.87 -21.98 47.81
C ARG A 68 10.77 -21.52 48.95
N ARG A 69 12.00 -21.06 48.65
CA ARG A 69 13.00 -20.70 49.68
C ARG A 69 13.08 -19.20 49.95
N SER A 70 12.98 -18.38 48.91
CA SER A 70 13.12 -16.92 49.03
C SER A 70 11.79 -16.19 49.15
N GLY A 71 10.66 -16.85 48.83
CA GLY A 71 9.33 -16.24 48.83
C GLY A 71 9.12 -15.19 47.72
N LEU A 72 10.11 -14.97 46.87
CA LEU A 72 10.06 -13.99 45.78
C LEU A 72 9.11 -14.47 44.67
N PRO A 73 8.32 -13.58 44.05
CA PRO A 73 7.54 -13.89 42.85
C PRO A 73 8.42 -14.44 41.72
N GLU A 74 8.03 -15.56 41.12
CA GLU A 74 8.72 -16.15 39.97
C GLU A 74 7.87 -16.13 38.70
N LYS A 75 6.57 -16.45 38.81
CA LYS A 75 5.70 -16.57 37.63
C LYS A 75 4.32 -16.00 37.92
N ILE A 76 3.72 -15.41 36.89
CA ILE A 76 2.30 -15.08 36.85
C ILE A 76 1.60 -16.22 36.10
N ARG A 77 0.56 -16.78 36.70
CA ARG A 77 -0.24 -17.87 36.16
C ARG A 77 -1.69 -17.43 36.04
N LEU A 78 -2.25 -17.55 34.85
CA LEU A 78 -3.66 -17.37 34.58
C LEU A 78 -4.29 -18.75 34.33
N ALA A 79 -5.33 -19.09 35.09
CA ALA A 79 -6.00 -20.37 35.01
C ALA A 79 -6.60 -20.61 33.62
N ARG A 80 -6.50 -21.86 33.13
CA ARG A 80 -7.11 -22.26 31.86
C ARG A 80 -8.61 -21.97 31.82
N GLU A 81 -9.34 -22.43 32.84
CA GLU A 81 -10.78 -22.26 32.93
C GLU A 81 -11.10 -20.93 33.61
N GLY A 82 -11.88 -20.09 32.95
CA GLY A 82 -12.38 -18.81 33.50
C GLY A 82 -11.34 -17.69 33.62
N GLY A 83 -10.03 -17.99 33.59
CA GLY A 83 -8.98 -16.99 33.77
C GLY A 83 -8.95 -15.92 32.67
N GLU A 84 -9.11 -16.32 31.41
CA GLU A 84 -9.22 -15.37 30.28
C GLU A 84 -10.43 -14.44 30.46
N ALA A 85 -11.63 -15.00 30.66
CA ALA A 85 -12.84 -14.20 30.84
C ALA A 85 -12.71 -13.23 32.02
N TRP A 86 -12.13 -13.69 33.13
CA TRP A 86 -11.88 -12.85 34.31
C TRP A 86 -10.91 -11.70 34.00
N LEU A 87 -9.76 -11.99 33.38
CA LEU A 87 -8.74 -10.97 33.09
C LEU A 87 -9.28 -9.86 32.20
N PHE A 88 -10.03 -10.23 31.16
CA PHE A 88 -10.60 -9.28 30.21
C PHE A 88 -11.79 -8.51 30.79
N ALA A 89 -12.55 -9.10 31.71
CA ALA A 89 -13.55 -8.38 32.48
C ALA A 89 -12.94 -7.29 33.38
N GLN A 90 -11.75 -7.52 33.97
CA GLN A 90 -11.06 -6.50 34.79
C GLN A 90 -10.66 -5.25 34.02
N ILE A 91 -10.47 -5.36 32.70
CA ILE A 91 -10.07 -4.26 31.82
C ILE A 91 -11.20 -3.79 30.89
N ASN A 92 -12.43 -4.28 31.12
CA ASN A 92 -13.61 -3.97 30.31
C ASN A 92 -13.38 -4.19 28.79
N ALA A 93 -12.74 -5.30 28.43
CA ALA A 93 -12.45 -5.66 27.05
C ALA A 93 -13.04 -7.04 26.70
N ALA A 94 -13.27 -7.29 25.41
CA ALA A 94 -13.70 -8.61 24.94
C ALA A 94 -12.54 -9.62 25.00
N PRO A 95 -12.71 -10.81 25.61
CA PRO A 95 -11.69 -11.83 25.63
C PRO A 95 -11.37 -12.37 24.23
N PRO A 96 -10.13 -12.82 23.95
CA PRO A 96 -9.74 -13.37 22.65
C PRO A 96 -10.67 -14.46 22.11
N THR A 97 -11.22 -15.30 22.99
CA THR A 97 -12.20 -16.33 22.62
C THR A 97 -13.49 -15.74 22.08
N GLU A 98 -13.99 -14.67 22.69
CA GLU A 98 -15.14 -13.94 22.17
C GLU A 98 -14.80 -13.23 20.86
N GLN A 99 -13.61 -12.62 20.75
CA GLN A 99 -13.16 -12.00 19.49
C GLN A 99 -13.07 -13.01 18.34
N ARG A 100 -12.61 -14.23 18.59
CA ARG A 100 -12.59 -15.33 17.60
C ARG A 100 -14.01 -15.72 17.19
N ALA A 101 -14.94 -15.84 18.15
CA ALA A 101 -16.34 -16.15 17.87
C ALA A 101 -17.04 -15.02 17.07
N GLN A 102 -16.80 -13.75 17.42
CA GLN A 102 -17.31 -12.60 16.67
C GLN A 102 -16.78 -12.60 15.23
N LEU A 103 -15.50 -12.91 15.04
CA LEU A 103 -14.90 -12.97 13.71
C LEU A 103 -15.40 -14.18 12.90
N GLN A 104 -15.62 -15.33 13.53
CA GLN A 104 -16.28 -16.47 12.92
C GLN A 104 -17.68 -16.08 12.44
N GLN A 105 -18.47 -15.45 13.32
CA GLN A 105 -19.84 -15.03 13.00
C GLN A 105 -19.86 -14.05 11.82
N PHE A 106 -18.93 -13.08 11.80
CA PHE A 106 -18.73 -12.21 10.65
C PHE A 106 -18.54 -13.02 9.35
N PHE A 107 -17.66 -14.01 9.32
CA PHE A 107 -17.44 -14.80 8.10
C PHE A 107 -18.62 -15.71 7.72
N LEU A 108 -19.41 -16.18 8.68
CA LEU A 108 -20.65 -16.89 8.39
C LEU A 108 -21.66 -15.98 7.69
N GLU A 109 -21.83 -14.74 8.18
CA GLU A 109 -22.67 -13.73 7.52
C GLU A 109 -22.16 -13.40 6.11
N VAL A 110 -20.84 -13.25 5.95
CA VAL A 110 -20.22 -13.07 4.63
C VAL A 110 -20.54 -14.23 3.69
N SER A 111 -20.57 -15.47 4.19
CA SER A 111 -20.87 -16.64 3.36
C SER A 111 -22.27 -16.64 2.74
N ASP A 112 -23.20 -15.89 3.35
CA ASP A 112 -24.59 -15.76 2.90
C ASP A 112 -24.81 -14.51 2.03
N HIS A 113 -23.82 -13.63 1.93
CA HIS A 113 -23.91 -12.46 1.07
C HIS A 113 -23.97 -12.85 -0.41
N ALA A 114 -24.90 -12.22 -1.13
CA ALA A 114 -25.08 -12.45 -2.56
C ALA A 114 -23.84 -12.01 -3.36
N VAL A 115 -23.40 -12.88 -4.27
CA VAL A 115 -22.42 -12.67 -5.33
C VAL A 115 -22.98 -13.21 -6.66
N PRO A 116 -22.39 -12.91 -7.83
CA PRO A 116 -22.86 -13.51 -9.08
C PRO A 116 -22.87 -15.03 -9.02
N ALA A 117 -23.90 -15.66 -9.61
CA ALA A 117 -24.16 -17.09 -9.49
C ALA A 117 -22.94 -17.99 -9.76
N ARG A 118 -22.10 -17.61 -10.73
CA ARG A 118 -20.85 -18.33 -11.08
C ARG A 118 -19.83 -18.43 -9.94
N PHE A 119 -19.92 -17.56 -8.93
CA PHE A 119 -19.01 -17.51 -7.79
C PHE A 119 -19.66 -17.95 -6.48
N GLN A 120 -20.98 -18.18 -6.45
CA GLN A 120 -21.72 -18.36 -5.20
C GLN A 120 -21.18 -19.53 -4.36
N ASP A 121 -20.98 -20.69 -4.96
CA ASP A 121 -20.51 -21.89 -4.24
C ASP A 121 -19.08 -21.69 -3.69
N VAL A 122 -18.18 -21.14 -4.51
CA VAL A 122 -16.78 -20.91 -4.12
C VAL A 122 -16.67 -19.83 -3.05
N TRP A 123 -17.46 -18.75 -3.18
CA TRP A 123 -17.56 -17.68 -2.20
C TRP A 123 -18.01 -18.20 -0.83
N SER A 124 -19.14 -18.93 -0.79
CA SER A 124 -19.68 -19.46 0.45
C SER A 124 -18.72 -20.48 1.08
N ALA A 125 -18.09 -21.36 0.29
CA ALA A 125 -17.10 -22.31 0.78
C ALA A 125 -15.86 -21.61 1.37
N TRP A 126 -15.31 -20.62 0.66
CA TRP A 126 -14.15 -19.85 1.11
C TRP A 126 -14.44 -19.07 2.40
N ALA A 127 -15.59 -18.41 2.49
CA ALA A 127 -15.99 -17.67 3.69
C ALA A 127 -16.21 -18.61 4.89
N ARG A 128 -16.81 -19.78 4.71
CA ARG A 128 -16.95 -20.79 5.78
C ARG A 128 -15.60 -21.33 6.24
N GLN A 129 -14.66 -21.57 5.32
CA GLN A 129 -13.30 -21.95 5.68
C GLN A 129 -12.64 -20.85 6.54
N LEU A 130 -12.80 -19.57 6.19
CA LEU A 130 -12.31 -18.47 7.02
C LEU A 130 -12.98 -18.41 8.39
N ALA A 131 -14.28 -18.73 8.49
CA ALA A 131 -15.00 -18.82 9.75
C ALA A 131 -14.40 -19.90 10.67
N GLU A 132 -14.12 -21.09 10.13
CA GLU A 132 -13.44 -22.17 10.86
C GLU A 132 -12.04 -21.75 11.32
N GLN A 133 -11.26 -21.13 10.43
CA GLN A 133 -9.94 -20.61 10.79
C GLN A 133 -10.02 -19.54 11.88
N ALA A 134 -11.01 -18.65 11.84
CA ALA A 134 -11.20 -17.64 12.86
C ALA A 134 -11.43 -18.27 14.24
N LEU A 135 -12.32 -19.26 14.33
CA LEU A 135 -12.62 -19.96 15.59
C LEU A 135 -11.39 -20.72 16.13
N LEU A 136 -10.69 -21.45 15.26
CA LEU A 136 -9.51 -22.25 15.61
C LEU A 136 -8.24 -21.42 15.84
N GLY A 137 -8.27 -20.10 15.61
CA GLY A 137 -7.09 -19.26 15.72
C GLY A 137 -6.11 -19.34 14.55
N GLY A 138 -6.54 -19.92 13.44
CA GLY A 138 -5.83 -20.03 12.18
C GLY A 138 -5.79 -18.71 11.41
N SER A 139 -5.07 -18.70 10.28
CA SER A 139 -4.93 -17.49 9.47
C SER A 139 -6.26 -17.11 8.84
N VAL A 140 -6.61 -15.82 8.91
CA VAL A 140 -7.79 -15.23 8.28
C VAL A 140 -7.39 -14.27 7.15
N GLN A 141 -6.13 -14.31 6.70
CA GLN A 141 -5.68 -13.45 5.60
C GLN A 141 -6.55 -13.67 4.36
N PRO A 142 -6.88 -12.59 3.62
CA PRO A 142 -6.35 -11.23 3.74
C PRO A 142 -7.08 -10.30 4.73
N PHE A 143 -7.98 -10.83 5.56
CA PHE A 143 -8.58 -10.10 6.68
C PHE A 143 -7.65 -10.03 7.88
N ARG A 144 -7.99 -9.17 8.85
CA ARG A 144 -7.23 -8.98 10.08
C ARG A 144 -8.12 -9.19 11.30
N ARG A 145 -7.58 -9.72 12.39
CA ARG A 145 -8.36 -10.05 13.59
C ARG A 145 -8.78 -8.81 14.38
N ASP A 146 -8.02 -7.74 14.25
CA ASP A 146 -8.10 -6.50 15.01
C ASP A 146 -8.66 -5.32 14.20
N ASP A 147 -9.18 -5.56 12.99
CA ASP A 147 -9.62 -4.52 12.05
C ASP A 147 -11.05 -4.79 11.55
N ALA A 148 -12.03 -4.74 12.44
CA ALA A 148 -13.43 -5.01 12.08
C ALA A 148 -13.95 -4.04 10.99
N VAL A 149 -13.53 -2.77 11.04
CA VAL A 149 -13.92 -1.75 10.05
C VAL A 149 -13.28 -2.04 8.69
N GLY A 150 -11.97 -2.27 8.65
CA GLY A 150 -11.27 -2.59 7.40
C GLY A 150 -11.67 -3.94 6.82
N ASN A 151 -12.10 -4.90 7.65
CA ASN A 151 -12.66 -6.17 7.17
C ASN A 151 -14.00 -5.96 6.45
N ARG A 152 -14.91 -5.15 7.00
CA ARG A 152 -16.15 -4.79 6.32
C ARG A 152 -15.89 -4.04 5.01
N GLN A 153 -14.94 -3.11 5.01
CA GLN A 153 -14.55 -2.40 3.79
C GLN A 153 -13.97 -3.34 2.71
N LEU A 154 -13.12 -4.29 3.12
CA LEU A 154 -12.55 -5.28 2.20
C LEU A 154 -13.63 -6.21 1.63
N GLU A 155 -14.55 -6.68 2.46
CA GLU A 155 -15.67 -7.52 2.04
C GLU A 155 -16.61 -6.82 1.06
N GLN A 156 -16.99 -5.57 1.36
CA GLN A 156 -17.78 -4.75 0.45
C GLN A 156 -17.07 -4.54 -0.89
N ALA A 157 -15.76 -4.27 -0.85
CA ALA A 157 -14.95 -4.10 -2.06
C ALA A 157 -14.88 -5.40 -2.88
N LEU A 158 -14.68 -6.55 -2.23
CA LEU A 158 -14.66 -7.87 -2.87
C LEU A 158 -15.96 -8.13 -3.62
N ARG A 159 -17.11 -7.97 -2.95
CA ARG A 159 -18.41 -8.16 -3.60
C ARG A 159 -18.60 -7.17 -4.73
N GLY A 160 -18.26 -5.90 -4.54
CA GLY A 160 -18.38 -4.89 -5.57
C GLY A 160 -17.56 -5.24 -6.82
N VAL A 161 -16.35 -5.76 -6.66
CA VAL A 161 -15.52 -6.21 -7.80
C VAL A 161 -16.10 -7.44 -8.46
N LEU A 162 -16.57 -8.44 -7.69
CA LEU A 162 -17.16 -9.66 -8.27
C LEU A 162 -18.41 -9.35 -9.12
N HIS A 163 -19.21 -8.36 -8.73
CA HIS A 163 -20.38 -7.89 -9.50
C HIS A 163 -20.04 -6.94 -10.65
N TRP A 164 -18.80 -6.42 -10.70
CA TRP A 164 -18.41 -5.46 -11.70
C TRP A 164 -18.37 -6.11 -13.09
N ASN A 165 -19.02 -5.50 -14.06
CA ASN A 165 -19.20 -6.06 -15.40
C ASN A 165 -18.98 -5.06 -16.54
N THR A 166 -18.60 -3.82 -16.24
CA THR A 166 -18.37 -2.76 -17.23
C THR A 166 -16.92 -2.29 -17.21
N PRO A 167 -16.21 -2.22 -18.34
CA PRO A 167 -14.87 -1.67 -18.38
C PRO A 167 -14.81 -0.25 -17.80
N ALA A 168 -13.97 -0.01 -16.80
CA ALA A 168 -13.83 1.30 -16.17
C ALA A 168 -12.44 1.51 -15.57
N LEU A 169 -12.04 2.77 -15.42
CA LEU A 169 -10.83 3.11 -14.66
C LEU A 169 -11.05 2.88 -13.16
N ILE A 170 -9.99 2.45 -12.48
CA ILE A 170 -10.00 2.09 -11.05
C ILE A 170 -10.58 3.18 -10.15
N ARG A 171 -10.38 4.47 -10.45
CA ARG A 171 -10.95 5.56 -9.64
C ARG A 171 -12.47 5.64 -9.74
N TYR A 172 -13.01 5.38 -10.93
CA TYR A 172 -14.46 5.34 -11.15
C TYR A 172 -15.06 4.13 -10.45
N ALA A 173 -14.49 2.94 -10.67
CA ALA A 173 -14.92 1.72 -9.99
C ALA A 173 -14.83 1.84 -8.46
N SER A 174 -13.73 2.43 -7.95
CA SER A 174 -13.54 2.68 -6.52
C SER A 174 -14.61 3.61 -5.94
N ALA A 175 -14.96 4.69 -6.64
CA ALA A 175 -16.03 5.60 -6.20
C ALA A 175 -17.40 4.89 -6.21
N ALA A 176 -17.68 4.09 -7.23
CA ALA A 176 -18.94 3.35 -7.35
C ALA A 176 -19.08 2.23 -6.30
N ILE A 177 -18.01 1.49 -6.01
CA ILE A 177 -18.03 0.35 -5.09
C ILE A 177 -17.89 0.78 -3.62
N CYS A 178 -16.96 1.71 -3.35
CA CYS A 178 -16.54 2.06 -1.99
C CYS A 178 -17.01 3.45 -1.53
N GLY A 179 -17.59 4.28 -2.41
CA GLY A 179 -17.89 5.68 -2.12
C GLY A 179 -16.65 6.60 -2.01
N ASP A 180 -15.44 6.07 -2.26
CA ASP A 180 -14.17 6.79 -2.20
C ASP A 180 -13.32 6.39 -3.42
N SER A 181 -12.91 7.37 -4.23
CA SER A 181 -12.14 7.19 -5.47
C SER A 181 -10.74 6.57 -5.32
N LYS A 182 -10.23 6.44 -4.10
CA LYS A 182 -8.91 5.87 -3.78
C LYS A 182 -8.99 4.60 -2.92
N GLN A 183 -10.14 4.27 -2.38
CA GLN A 183 -10.26 3.18 -1.41
C GLN A 183 -9.92 1.81 -2.01
N LEU A 184 -10.34 1.54 -3.25
CA LEU A 184 -10.02 0.29 -3.93
C LEU A 184 -8.50 0.13 -4.13
N GLN A 185 -7.80 1.24 -4.44
CA GLN A 185 -6.32 1.26 -4.54
C GLN A 185 -5.64 0.98 -3.19
N ARG A 186 -6.18 1.51 -2.09
CA ARG A 186 -5.65 1.23 -0.75
C ARG A 186 -5.84 -0.23 -0.34
N LEU A 187 -6.96 -0.83 -0.74
CA LEU A 187 -7.32 -2.22 -0.43
C LEU A 187 -6.69 -3.22 -1.42
N GLU A 188 -6.17 -2.76 -2.55
CA GLU A 188 -5.75 -3.58 -3.69
C GLU A 188 -4.88 -4.79 -3.31
N PRO A 189 -3.83 -4.69 -2.45
CA PRO A 189 -3.04 -5.87 -2.10
C PRO A 189 -3.84 -6.97 -1.38
N ARG A 190 -4.74 -6.57 -0.48
CA ARG A 190 -5.63 -7.50 0.26
C ARG A 190 -6.72 -8.04 -0.65
N LEU A 191 -7.24 -7.18 -1.52
CA LEU A 191 -8.30 -7.50 -2.47
C LEU A 191 -7.83 -8.55 -3.47
N LEU A 192 -6.67 -8.35 -4.10
CA LEU A 192 -6.09 -9.30 -5.06
C LEU A 192 -5.79 -10.65 -4.40
N THR A 193 -5.33 -10.66 -3.15
CA THR A 193 -5.13 -11.92 -2.40
C THR A 193 -6.42 -12.70 -2.23
N ALA A 194 -7.54 -12.03 -1.92
CA ALA A 194 -8.84 -12.70 -1.78
C ALA A 194 -9.44 -13.09 -3.14
N LEU A 195 -9.33 -12.23 -4.15
CA LEU A 195 -9.79 -12.55 -5.51
C LEU A 195 -9.04 -13.77 -6.07
N ALA A 196 -7.72 -13.85 -5.88
CA ALA A 196 -6.95 -15.01 -6.29
C ALA A 196 -7.42 -16.30 -5.59
N ALA A 197 -7.79 -16.23 -4.30
CA ALA A 197 -8.31 -17.38 -3.57
C ALA A 197 -9.71 -17.83 -4.04
N ILE A 198 -10.56 -16.90 -4.50
CA ILE A 198 -11.94 -17.17 -4.91
C ILE A 198 -12.04 -17.52 -6.40
N THR A 199 -11.32 -16.80 -7.25
CA THR A 199 -11.47 -16.86 -8.72
C THR A 199 -10.20 -17.29 -9.44
N GLY A 200 -9.05 -17.33 -8.76
CA GLY A 200 -7.74 -17.54 -9.40
C GLY A 200 -7.18 -16.30 -10.10
N GLU A 201 -7.87 -15.15 -10.05
CA GLU A 201 -7.45 -13.93 -10.74
C GLU A 201 -6.56 -13.06 -9.85
N GLU A 202 -5.42 -12.65 -10.38
CA GLU A 202 -4.43 -11.83 -9.66
C GLU A 202 -4.47 -10.35 -10.06
N SER A 203 -5.44 -9.94 -10.89
CA SER A 203 -5.58 -8.57 -11.38
C SER A 203 -7.04 -8.11 -11.41
N LEU A 204 -7.23 -6.81 -11.16
CA LEU A 204 -8.52 -6.12 -11.32
C LEU A 204 -8.93 -5.97 -12.80
N ASP A 205 -7.97 -6.04 -13.73
CA ASP A 205 -8.23 -5.99 -15.17
C ASP A 205 -9.12 -7.16 -15.62
N ALA A 206 -9.01 -8.34 -14.98
CA ALA A 206 -9.85 -9.51 -15.25
C ALA A 206 -11.34 -9.26 -14.96
N PHE A 207 -11.63 -8.27 -14.11
CA PHE A 207 -12.98 -7.82 -13.78
C PHE A 207 -13.38 -6.56 -14.56
N GLY A 208 -12.56 -6.10 -15.51
CA GLY A 208 -12.79 -4.88 -16.29
C GLY A 208 -12.44 -3.59 -15.54
N ILE A 209 -11.73 -3.67 -14.41
CA ILE A 209 -11.30 -2.49 -13.65
C ILE A 209 -9.84 -2.20 -13.97
N MET A 210 -9.61 -1.21 -14.82
CA MET A 210 -8.31 -0.89 -15.38
C MET A 210 -7.58 0.20 -14.59
N PRO A 211 -6.24 0.14 -14.44
CA PRO A 211 -5.48 1.27 -13.94
C PRO A 211 -5.60 2.47 -14.89
N LYS A 212 -5.33 3.67 -14.37
CA LYS A 212 -5.18 4.85 -15.24
C LYS A 212 -4.05 4.58 -16.25
N PRO A 213 -4.27 4.73 -17.56
CA PRO A 213 -3.20 4.61 -18.54
C PRO A 213 -2.05 5.53 -18.18
N ARG A 214 -0.83 4.99 -18.20
CA ARG A 214 0.38 5.82 -18.05
C ARG A 214 0.61 6.52 -19.38
N LEU A 215 0.77 7.84 -19.34
CA LEU A 215 0.92 8.66 -20.52
C LEU A 215 2.34 9.23 -20.58
N VAL A 216 2.83 9.45 -21.80
CA VAL A 216 3.94 10.36 -22.09
C VAL A 216 3.37 11.55 -22.87
N THR A 217 3.74 12.76 -22.47
CA THR A 217 3.36 13.98 -23.18
C THR A 217 4.58 14.57 -23.84
N PHE A 218 4.49 14.89 -25.13
CA PHE A 218 5.58 15.45 -25.91
C PHE A 218 5.09 16.51 -26.89
N HIS A 219 6.01 17.32 -27.41
CA HIS A 219 5.74 18.28 -28.46
C HIS A 219 7.01 18.52 -29.31
N GLY A 220 6.85 18.74 -30.60
CA GLY A 220 7.96 19.00 -31.52
C GLY A 220 8.03 18.02 -32.68
N PRO A 221 9.14 18.03 -33.45
CA PRO A 221 9.19 17.33 -34.73
C PRO A 221 9.44 15.84 -34.51
N LEU A 222 8.35 15.08 -34.41
CA LEU A 222 8.34 13.64 -34.31
C LEU A 222 7.42 13.05 -35.39
N ARG A 223 7.88 11.98 -36.03
CA ARG A 223 7.08 11.16 -36.92
C ARG A 223 7.07 9.73 -36.42
N TRP A 224 5.95 9.06 -36.62
CA TRP A 224 5.71 7.70 -36.17
C TRP A 224 5.09 6.87 -37.29
N GLU A 225 5.64 5.69 -37.56
CA GLU A 225 5.00 4.68 -38.40
C GLU A 225 4.00 3.83 -37.61
N TRP A 226 2.72 3.91 -37.97
CA TRP A 226 1.63 3.10 -37.44
C TRP A 226 0.91 2.37 -38.57
N HIS A 227 0.92 1.03 -38.55
CA HIS A 227 0.32 0.18 -39.58
C HIS A 227 0.70 0.56 -41.03
N GLY A 228 1.99 0.88 -41.26
CA GLY A 228 2.50 1.27 -42.59
C GLY A 228 2.17 2.70 -43.01
N GLN A 229 1.57 3.51 -42.12
CA GLN A 229 1.31 4.94 -42.34
C GLN A 229 2.18 5.79 -41.42
N TRP A 230 2.75 6.87 -41.97
CA TRP A 230 3.50 7.85 -41.19
C TRP A 230 2.57 8.93 -40.65
N CYS A 231 2.46 9.01 -39.33
CA CYS A 231 1.84 10.11 -38.61
C CYS A 231 2.91 11.18 -38.31
N ASP A 232 2.68 12.41 -38.75
CA ASP A 232 3.58 13.54 -38.50
C ASP A 232 3.01 14.45 -37.42
N PHE A 233 3.70 14.53 -36.27
CA PHE A 233 3.31 15.38 -35.15
C PHE A 233 3.92 16.78 -35.21
N SER A 234 4.85 17.04 -36.13
CA SER A 234 5.53 18.33 -36.24
C SER A 234 4.60 19.49 -36.63
N ALA A 235 3.48 19.18 -37.29
CA ALA A 235 2.50 20.16 -37.74
C ALA A 235 1.47 20.55 -36.68
N LEU A 236 1.47 19.89 -35.51
CA LEU A 236 0.49 20.16 -34.46
C LEU A 236 0.87 21.40 -33.66
N HIS A 237 -0.10 22.27 -33.41
CA HIS A 237 0.08 23.50 -32.63
C HIS A 237 0.23 23.27 -31.13
N GLY A 238 -0.08 22.06 -30.64
CA GLY A 238 -0.07 21.74 -29.22
C GLY A 238 0.64 20.42 -28.91
N PRO A 239 0.89 20.14 -27.63
CA PRO A 239 1.42 18.87 -27.19
C PRO A 239 0.49 17.68 -27.45
N VAL A 240 1.09 16.51 -27.57
CA VAL A 240 0.41 15.23 -27.78
C VAL A 240 0.72 14.30 -26.60
N SER A 241 -0.29 13.58 -26.13
CA SER A 241 -0.14 12.52 -25.13
C SER A 241 -0.32 11.14 -25.77
N LEU A 242 0.58 10.20 -25.47
CA LEU A 242 0.47 8.80 -25.87
C LEU A 242 0.45 7.89 -24.65
N ALA A 243 -0.44 6.90 -24.66
CA ALA A 243 -0.46 5.88 -23.63
C ALA A 243 0.69 4.87 -23.81
N GLU A 244 1.24 4.36 -22.71
CA GLU A 244 2.29 3.34 -22.70
C GLU A 244 1.92 2.11 -23.53
N THR A 245 0.64 1.75 -23.54
CA THR A 245 0.05 0.62 -24.29
C THR A 245 0.15 0.81 -25.80
N ASN A 246 0.22 2.05 -26.28
CA ASN A 246 0.38 2.36 -27.71
C ASN A 246 1.84 2.35 -28.17
N LEU A 247 2.79 2.36 -27.24
CA LEU A 247 4.21 2.28 -27.56
C LEU A 247 4.59 0.82 -27.78
N SER A 248 4.97 0.42 -28.99
CA SER A 248 5.47 -0.93 -29.27
C SER A 248 7.00 -0.94 -29.34
N PRO A 249 7.71 -2.00 -28.90
CA PRO A 249 9.16 -2.12 -29.13
C PRO A 249 9.54 -2.08 -30.62
N HIS A 250 8.63 -2.44 -31.52
CA HIS A 250 8.84 -2.43 -32.97
C HIS A 250 8.41 -1.12 -33.63
N MET A 251 8.00 -0.13 -32.83
CA MET A 251 7.59 1.18 -33.29
C MET A 251 8.78 1.93 -33.86
N GLN A 252 8.64 2.43 -35.09
CA GLN A 252 9.64 3.30 -35.70
C GLN A 252 9.29 4.76 -35.42
N LEU A 253 10.17 5.43 -34.69
CA LEU A 253 10.13 6.87 -34.47
C LEU A 253 11.25 7.54 -35.25
N THR A 254 10.92 8.61 -35.95
CA THR A 254 11.92 9.50 -36.56
C THR A 254 11.69 10.92 -36.09
N SER A 255 12.76 11.71 -36.00
CA SER A 255 12.71 13.08 -35.56
C SER A 255 13.72 13.88 -36.36
N SER A 256 13.36 15.10 -36.76
CA SER A 256 14.31 16.05 -37.35
C SER A 256 14.95 16.94 -36.28
N ALA A 257 14.54 16.81 -35.01
CA ALA A 257 15.20 17.51 -33.92
C ALA A 257 16.63 16.97 -33.78
N ARG A 258 17.53 17.81 -33.27
CA ARG A 258 18.87 17.37 -32.83
C ARG A 258 18.93 17.16 -31.31
N VAL A 259 17.87 17.59 -30.63
CA VAL A 259 17.82 17.70 -29.18
C VAL A 259 16.46 17.23 -28.70
N VAL A 260 16.49 16.42 -27.64
CA VAL A 260 15.35 16.12 -26.79
C VAL A 260 15.53 16.88 -25.49
N LEU A 261 14.53 17.67 -25.11
CA LEU A 261 14.50 18.39 -23.85
C LEU A 261 13.37 17.84 -22.98
N SER A 262 13.72 17.11 -21.93
CA SER A 262 12.75 16.79 -20.89
C SER A 262 12.48 18.03 -20.03
N VAL A 263 11.22 18.31 -19.72
CA VAL A 263 10.79 19.49 -18.96
C VAL A 263 9.97 19.02 -17.77
N GLU A 264 10.41 19.38 -16.57
CA GLU A 264 9.79 18.96 -15.32
C GLU A 264 8.41 19.60 -15.11
N ASN A 265 8.38 20.93 -15.13
CA ASN A 265 7.19 21.71 -14.84
C ASN A 265 6.24 21.76 -16.06
N GLU A 266 4.96 21.46 -15.83
CA GLU A 266 3.93 21.40 -16.88
C GLU A 266 3.66 22.77 -17.53
N ASP A 267 3.55 23.84 -16.74
CA ASP A 267 3.33 25.20 -17.27
C ASP A 267 4.50 25.64 -18.15
N THR A 268 5.73 25.40 -17.67
CA THR A 268 6.95 25.69 -18.44
C THR A 268 7.00 24.87 -19.72
N PHE A 269 6.60 23.60 -19.68
CA PHE A 269 6.52 22.76 -20.87
C PHE A 269 5.55 23.35 -21.91
N HIS A 270 4.38 23.85 -21.48
CA HIS A 270 3.42 24.47 -22.38
C HIS A 270 3.92 25.80 -22.97
N GLU A 271 4.60 26.64 -22.19
CA GLU A 271 5.24 27.87 -22.68
C GLU A 271 6.33 27.58 -23.72
N LEU A 272 7.16 26.57 -23.45
CA LEU A 272 8.19 26.11 -24.39
C LEU A 272 7.57 25.51 -25.66
N ALA A 273 6.48 24.75 -25.54
CA ALA A 273 5.78 24.18 -26.67
C ALA A 273 5.20 25.26 -27.59
N ALA A 274 4.61 26.32 -27.03
CA ALA A 274 4.01 27.40 -27.81
C ALA A 274 5.02 28.18 -28.68
N SER A 275 6.28 28.23 -28.27
CA SER A 275 7.37 28.94 -28.97
C SER A 275 8.36 28.01 -29.67
N ASN A 276 8.10 26.69 -29.65
CA ASN A 276 9.10 25.64 -29.85
C ASN A 276 9.94 25.83 -31.14
N PRO A 277 11.25 26.07 -31.03
CA PRO A 277 12.12 26.33 -32.17
C PRO A 277 12.57 25.05 -32.91
N GLY A 278 11.81 23.95 -32.84
CA GLY A 278 12.14 22.67 -33.47
C GLY A 278 12.89 21.67 -32.58
N VAL A 279 12.75 21.79 -31.26
CA VAL A 279 13.26 20.82 -30.27
C VAL A 279 12.16 19.79 -29.98
N LEU A 280 12.54 18.54 -29.68
CA LEU A 280 11.59 17.56 -29.17
C LEU A 280 11.47 17.71 -27.66
N LEU A 281 10.36 18.27 -27.20
CA LEU A 281 10.04 18.47 -25.79
C LEU A 281 9.34 17.23 -25.23
N VAL A 282 9.67 16.82 -24.01
CA VAL A 282 8.99 15.73 -23.29
C VAL A 282 8.66 16.19 -21.88
N GLN A 283 7.39 16.23 -21.49
CA GLN A 283 6.99 16.59 -20.14
C GLN A 283 7.22 15.41 -19.20
N THR A 284 8.04 15.59 -18.17
CA THR A 284 8.28 14.58 -17.14
C THR A 284 9.01 15.17 -15.95
N SER A 285 8.54 14.86 -14.74
CA SER A 285 9.38 14.86 -13.54
C SER A 285 10.11 13.50 -13.48
N TYR A 286 9.73 12.63 -12.55
CA TYR A 286 10.22 11.26 -12.49
C TYR A 286 9.77 10.44 -13.71
N ALA A 287 10.68 9.66 -14.28
CA ALA A 287 10.46 8.96 -15.54
C ALA A 287 9.50 7.76 -15.34
N GLY A 288 8.21 8.00 -15.60
CA GLY A 288 7.18 6.95 -15.63
C GLY A 288 7.49 5.88 -16.68
N ALA A 289 6.80 4.74 -16.61
CA ALA A 289 7.00 3.64 -17.58
C ALA A 289 6.77 4.08 -19.04
N ALA A 290 5.73 4.88 -19.30
CA ALA A 290 5.45 5.47 -20.61
C ALA A 290 6.62 6.34 -21.12
N VAL A 291 7.11 7.28 -20.31
CA VAL A 291 8.24 8.16 -20.64
C VAL A 291 9.48 7.33 -20.94
N ARG A 292 9.83 6.37 -20.07
CA ARG A 292 11.02 5.52 -20.26
C ARG A 292 10.94 4.70 -21.56
N LYS A 293 9.76 4.15 -21.87
CA LYS A 293 9.53 3.39 -23.10
C LYS A 293 9.62 4.27 -24.32
N PHE A 294 9.03 5.46 -24.28
CA PHE A 294 9.10 6.45 -25.34
C PHE A 294 10.53 6.89 -25.61
N LEU A 295 11.29 7.29 -24.58
CA LEU A 295 12.66 7.76 -24.75
C LEU A 295 13.57 6.68 -25.36
N ARG A 296 13.36 5.39 -25.03
CA ARG A 296 14.11 4.28 -25.63
C ARG A 296 13.78 4.03 -27.10
N LEU A 297 12.58 4.42 -27.56
CA LEU A 297 12.17 4.30 -28.96
C LEU A 297 12.69 5.46 -29.82
N LEU A 298 13.14 6.55 -29.21
CA LEU A 298 13.67 7.68 -29.94
C LEU A 298 15.00 7.33 -30.63
N PRO A 299 15.31 8.01 -31.76
CA PRO A 299 16.61 7.88 -32.41
C PRO A 299 17.78 8.12 -31.43
N GLN A 300 18.76 7.22 -31.46
CA GLN A 300 19.86 7.19 -30.49
C GLN A 300 20.90 8.29 -30.70
N ASP A 301 20.85 8.98 -31.85
CA ASP A 301 21.72 10.11 -32.20
C ASP A 301 21.25 11.45 -31.63
N LEU A 302 20.05 11.50 -31.04
CA LEU A 302 19.53 12.69 -30.38
C LEU A 302 20.32 13.04 -29.11
N ARG A 303 20.57 14.32 -28.88
CA ARG A 303 21.16 14.81 -27.62
C ARG A 303 20.07 15.04 -26.59
N PHE A 304 20.22 14.44 -25.41
CA PHE A 304 19.21 14.53 -24.35
C PHE A 304 19.59 15.52 -23.26
N TYR A 305 18.69 16.47 -23.00
CA TYR A 305 18.81 17.42 -21.91
C TYR A 305 17.59 17.38 -20.97
N HIS A 306 17.79 17.86 -19.74
CA HIS A 306 16.73 18.03 -18.75
C HIS A 306 16.65 19.48 -18.28
N PHE A 307 15.44 20.03 -18.33
CA PHE A 307 15.08 21.34 -17.82
C PHE A 307 14.20 21.15 -16.58
N GLY A 308 14.80 21.37 -15.42
CA GLY A 308 14.18 21.27 -14.11
C GLY A 308 14.92 22.15 -13.12
N ASP A 309 14.46 22.15 -11.87
CA ASP A 309 15.06 22.97 -10.82
C ASP A 309 16.49 22.50 -10.49
N ARG A 310 17.34 23.44 -10.06
CA ARG A 310 18.75 23.14 -9.70
C ARG A 310 18.95 22.83 -8.22
N ASP A 311 17.91 22.35 -7.56
CA ASP A 311 17.95 21.97 -6.15
C ASP A 311 18.20 20.45 -5.98
N ALA A 312 18.10 19.97 -4.73
CA ALA A 312 18.32 18.56 -4.42
C ALA A 312 17.27 17.64 -5.08
N ALA A 313 16.02 18.11 -5.24
CA ALA A 313 14.95 17.34 -5.85
C ALA A 313 15.15 17.24 -7.37
N GLY A 314 15.48 18.34 -8.04
CA GLY A 314 15.79 18.33 -9.48
C GLY A 314 17.04 17.50 -9.81
N ALA A 315 18.06 17.53 -8.95
CA ALA A 315 19.22 16.63 -9.08
C ALA A 315 18.83 15.14 -8.96
N ASP A 316 17.89 14.81 -8.07
CA ASP A 316 17.35 13.46 -7.89
C ASP A 316 16.56 12.98 -9.12
N ILE A 317 15.73 13.85 -9.69
CA ILE A 317 14.97 13.58 -10.93
C ILE A 317 15.92 13.33 -12.11
N LEU A 318 16.96 14.15 -12.28
CA LEU A 318 17.94 13.92 -13.35
C LEU A 318 18.71 12.60 -13.16
N ARG A 319 19.05 12.24 -11.91
CA ARG A 319 19.64 10.94 -11.61
C ARG A 319 18.69 9.80 -12.00
N ASP A 320 17.42 9.88 -11.58
CA ASP A 320 16.38 8.88 -11.90
C ASP A 320 16.19 8.71 -13.41
N LEU A 321 16.12 9.81 -14.15
CA LEU A 321 16.02 9.81 -15.61
C LEU A 321 17.19 9.06 -16.24
N ARG A 322 18.44 9.33 -15.83
CA ARG A 322 19.64 8.65 -16.35
C ARG A 322 19.60 7.15 -16.06
N GLU A 323 19.35 6.79 -14.80
CA GLU A 323 19.37 5.41 -14.34
C GLU A 323 18.29 4.56 -15.01
N LYS A 324 17.06 5.08 -15.11
CA LYS A 324 15.91 4.28 -15.57
C LYS A 324 15.62 4.33 -17.06
N SER A 325 16.11 5.35 -17.78
CA SER A 325 15.97 5.43 -19.24
C SER A 325 17.16 4.82 -19.99
N ALA A 326 18.30 4.64 -19.31
CA ALA A 326 19.58 4.24 -19.90
C ALA A 326 20.09 5.22 -20.99
N ILE A 327 19.65 6.48 -20.94
CA ILE A 327 20.03 7.53 -21.88
C ILE A 327 20.94 8.55 -21.17
N GLY A 328 21.98 8.99 -21.86
CA GLY A 328 22.96 9.96 -21.36
C GLY A 328 22.42 11.40 -21.27
N THR A 329 21.48 11.65 -20.37
CA THR A 329 20.83 12.97 -20.20
C THR A 329 21.73 13.98 -19.47
N ARG A 330 21.78 15.23 -19.92
CA ARG A 330 22.60 16.32 -19.32
C ARG A 330 21.74 17.53 -18.93
N TYR A 331 22.22 18.41 -18.06
CA TYR A 331 21.62 19.75 -17.96
C TYR A 331 22.00 20.58 -19.19
N PRO A 332 21.11 21.46 -19.70
CA PRO A 332 21.49 22.42 -20.73
C PRO A 332 22.56 23.37 -20.18
N VAL A 333 23.61 23.58 -20.97
CA VAL A 333 24.63 24.59 -20.68
C VAL A 333 24.05 25.92 -21.15
N VAL A 334 23.71 26.79 -20.22
CA VAL A 334 23.37 28.19 -20.53
C VAL A 334 24.67 28.96 -20.46
N ASP A 335 25.19 29.40 -21.60
CA ASP A 335 26.33 30.32 -21.66
C ASP A 335 25.87 31.71 -21.17
N GLY A 336 25.88 31.87 -19.85
CA GLY A 336 25.54 33.12 -19.17
C GLY A 336 26.81 33.85 -18.75
N ARG A 337 27.08 35.00 -19.37
CA ARG A 337 27.96 36.03 -18.80
C ARG A 337 27.61 36.23 -17.33
N ARG A 338 28.62 36.20 -16.46
CA ARG A 338 28.52 36.41 -15.01
C ARG A 338 27.69 37.67 -14.71
N GLY A 339 26.55 37.48 -14.05
CA GLY A 339 25.73 38.54 -13.49
C GLY A 339 24.81 37.96 -12.42
N ASN A 340 24.96 38.47 -11.20
CA ASN A 340 24.32 38.03 -9.96
C ASN A 340 22.79 37.81 -10.05
N GLY A 341 22.34 36.79 -9.33
CA GLY A 341 21.13 36.85 -8.51
C GLY A 341 19.79 36.81 -9.26
N ASN A 342 19.16 35.64 -9.22
CA ASN A 342 17.72 35.45 -9.26
C ASN A 342 17.01 35.96 -10.54
N ARG A 343 17.11 35.19 -11.64
CA ARG A 343 16.16 35.27 -12.76
C ARG A 343 15.87 33.89 -13.33
N THR A 344 14.58 33.65 -13.54
CA THR A 344 14.01 32.63 -14.40
C THR A 344 14.75 32.58 -15.73
N THR A 345 15.19 31.37 -16.11
CA THR A 345 16.02 31.13 -17.29
C THR A 345 15.17 31.23 -18.56
N SER A 346 15.53 32.16 -19.45
CA SER A 346 14.88 32.32 -20.76
C SER A 346 15.36 31.23 -21.75
N PRO A 347 14.47 30.66 -22.60
CA PRO A 347 14.76 29.47 -23.40
C PRO A 347 15.64 29.69 -24.64
N ALA A 348 15.93 30.94 -25.00
CA ALA A 348 16.58 31.27 -26.29
C ALA A 348 18.07 30.83 -26.42
N SER A 349 18.62 30.16 -25.40
CA SER A 349 20.05 29.81 -25.31
C SER A 349 20.37 28.33 -25.55
N VAL A 350 19.38 27.48 -25.83
CA VAL A 350 19.62 26.08 -26.21
C VAL A 350 19.68 25.98 -27.74
N ARG A 351 20.91 26.06 -28.31
CA ARG A 351 21.18 25.82 -29.75
C ARG A 351 22.07 24.59 -29.94
#